data_AF-A0AAW4L0N4-F1
#
_entry.id   AF-A0AAW4L0N4-F1
#
_cell.length_a   1.000
_cell.length_b   1.000
_cell.length_c   1.000
_cell.angle_alpha   90.00
_cell.angle_beta   90.00
_cell.angle_gamma   90.00
#
_symmetry.space_group_name_H-M   'P 1'
#
loop_
_entity.id
_entity.type
_entity.pdbx_description
1 polymer ?
#
loop_
_entity_poly.entity_id
_entity_poly.type
_entity_poly.pdbx_seq_one_letter_code
_entity_poly.pdbx_strand_id
1 'polypeptide(L)'
;MLIVTIASGLVAGQVIATDSSLQNKEKSAPDLETRQMVTVYPGHNDAEGQEQTPSPEMLRLGARMYREGILPSGEPMKASNKEEIQSNSTAFSCVSCHMRGGLGSIEGGITTPPAAGIKLFQPAYTGTILSPSSKRPRKHFVINPTRRPAYTEESLAVALRDGLNPTGRKLDDVMPRYNLQDKDMAILISYLKSLSANVSPGVDETTLRLGTIIADDVSPETRKAILDPLDNFIAARNNQDKVYEARTKYMRNGGFFEEGNLAYRKLSLARWELKGPPATWRNQLEEWNRKEPVFAFIGGITTGEWQPIHDFCEAHQIPCLFPFTDFPVISATDWYTMYFSKGLYQEGEAAARFLDSAKGSSHESRVVQVVSNSREGQVLAAGFTETWLELGNPPPVTIPLQNNETVSSDALQQLLAGHNPSAILFWTGPEILPGLQAMAQKPQTPQMLVVSSGYLKSALWSLPDQARAITFITYPYRLPDKPSADSDSLPIAALKAKAITEVLQLGLSMMNRNFYRDTFFDVISMIQDQTPQAYERLNFAPGQRYASKECNIVQLTQGKNPVLVKKNVGISF
;
A
#
# COMPACT_ATOMS: atom_id res chain seq x y z
N MET A 1 44.84 -22.08 32.80
CA MET A 1 44.94 -22.67 31.44
C MET A 1 44.69 -21.53 30.46
N LEU A 2 45.65 -21.29 29.57
CA LEU A 2 46.09 -19.96 29.11
C LEU A 2 45.05 -19.09 28.38
N ILE A 3 44.97 -17.83 28.83
CA ILE A 3 44.56 -16.63 28.09
C ILE A 3 45.85 -16.03 27.50
N VAL A 4 45.84 -15.60 26.23
CA VAL A 4 46.85 -14.67 25.70
C VAL A 4 46.19 -13.60 24.85
N THR A 5 46.28 -12.38 25.36
CA THR A 5 46.07 -11.08 24.71
C THR A 5 47.44 -10.47 24.46
N ILE A 6 47.77 -10.02 23.24
CA ILE A 6 48.87 -9.07 22.95
C ILE A 6 48.44 -8.30 21.67
N ALA A 7 47.96 -7.06 21.73
CA ALA A 7 48.67 -5.77 21.87
C ALA A 7 49.65 -5.47 20.70
N SER A 8 49.41 -4.39 19.96
CA SER A 8 50.37 -3.88 18.97
C SER A 8 50.47 -2.36 19.12
N GLY A 9 51.66 -1.90 19.48
CA GLY A 9 52.04 -0.49 19.55
C GLY A 9 53.25 -0.21 18.66
N LEU A 10 53.10 0.84 17.85
CA LEU A 10 54.03 1.95 17.54
C LEU A 10 55.50 1.73 17.07
N VAL A 11 55.80 2.40 15.93
CA VAL A 11 56.91 3.38 15.65
C VAL A 11 58.06 3.01 14.66
N ALA A 12 58.00 3.71 13.50
CA ALA A 12 58.98 4.55 12.77
C ALA A 12 60.32 4.08 12.16
N GLY A 13 60.60 4.66 10.98
CA GLY A 13 61.91 5.05 10.40
C GLY A 13 62.61 3.99 9.53
N GLN A 14 63.33 4.26 8.44
CA GLN A 14 63.68 5.46 7.67
C GLN A 14 64.44 5.00 6.40
N VAL A 15 64.20 5.66 5.27
CA VAL A 15 65.02 5.91 4.04
C VAL A 15 66.33 5.13 3.81
N ILE A 16 66.50 4.54 2.61
CA ILE A 16 67.76 4.55 1.83
C ILE A 16 67.43 4.71 0.33
N ALA A 17 68.10 5.67 -0.30
CA ALA A 17 68.15 5.89 -1.74
C ALA A 17 69.49 5.36 -2.30
N THR A 18 69.49 4.82 -3.53
CA THR A 18 70.64 4.90 -4.43
C THR A 18 70.17 4.96 -5.89
N ASP A 19 70.95 5.70 -6.65
CA ASP A 19 70.70 6.28 -7.97
C ASP A 19 71.52 5.56 -9.06
N SER A 20 71.22 5.93 -10.30
CA SER A 20 72.02 5.89 -11.53
C SER A 20 71.74 4.80 -12.58
N SER A 21 71.02 5.28 -13.60
CA SER A 21 71.36 5.27 -15.04
C SER A 21 71.42 3.95 -15.81
N LEU A 22 70.58 3.84 -16.85
CA LEU A 22 71.03 3.72 -18.24
C LEU A 22 69.90 4.08 -19.23
N GLN A 23 70.31 4.72 -20.32
CA GLN A 23 69.52 5.52 -21.26
C GLN A 23 68.81 4.72 -22.37
N ASN A 24 67.72 5.31 -22.85
CA ASN A 24 67.21 5.40 -24.23
C ASN A 24 67.04 4.13 -25.11
N LYS A 25 65.78 3.90 -25.53
CA LYS A 25 65.35 4.21 -26.91
C LYS A 25 63.83 4.11 -27.11
N GLU A 26 63.34 5.07 -27.87
CA GLU A 26 61.98 5.32 -28.32
C GLU A 26 61.26 4.10 -28.93
N LYS A 27 59.96 4.00 -28.69
CA LYS A 27 58.98 3.56 -29.69
C LYS A 27 57.62 4.19 -29.41
N SER A 28 57.13 4.84 -30.45
CA SER A 28 55.88 5.57 -30.59
C SER A 28 54.63 4.75 -30.26
N ALA A 29 53.67 5.40 -29.62
CA ALA A 29 52.30 4.93 -29.45
C ALA A 29 51.52 5.03 -30.77
N PRO A 30 50.57 4.12 -31.05
CA PRO A 30 49.44 4.44 -31.91
C PRO A 30 48.24 4.85 -31.06
N ASP A 31 47.60 5.95 -31.47
CA ASP A 31 46.28 6.38 -31.03
C ASP A 31 45.26 5.25 -31.15
N LEU A 32 44.55 4.96 -30.06
CA LEU A 32 43.35 4.15 -30.04
C LEU A 32 42.17 5.08 -29.76
N GLU A 33 41.64 5.66 -30.85
CA GLU A 33 40.30 6.24 -30.88
C GLU A 33 39.28 5.18 -30.43
N THR A 34 38.62 5.45 -29.31
CA THR A 34 37.48 4.69 -28.81
C THR A 34 36.29 4.88 -29.74
N ARG A 35 36.16 4.01 -30.75
CA ARG A 35 34.89 3.82 -31.49
C ARG A 35 33.82 3.29 -30.52
N GLN A 36 32.88 4.16 -30.14
CA GLN A 36 31.58 3.76 -29.62
C GLN A 36 30.88 2.88 -30.66
N MET A 37 30.77 1.58 -30.40
CA MET A 37 29.80 0.74 -31.11
C MET A 37 28.42 1.00 -30.52
N VAL A 38 27.71 1.95 -31.11
CA VAL A 38 26.25 2.03 -30.99
C VAL A 38 25.69 0.88 -31.82
N THR A 39 25.11 -0.12 -31.17
CA THR A 39 24.30 -1.13 -31.87
C THR A 39 22.98 -0.47 -32.27
N VAL A 40 22.97 0.14 -33.46
CA VAL A 40 21.76 0.59 -34.14
C VAL A 40 21.04 -0.65 -34.66
N TYR A 41 19.83 -0.92 -34.16
CA TYR A 41 18.92 -1.86 -34.82
C TYR A 41 18.54 -1.27 -36.19
N PRO A 42 18.70 -2.00 -37.31
CA PRO A 42 18.35 -1.46 -38.62
C PRO A 42 16.83 -1.25 -38.69
N GLY A 43 16.44 0.01 -38.87
CA GLY A 43 15.06 0.40 -39.14
C GLY A 43 14.59 -0.24 -40.44
N HIS A 44 13.46 -0.95 -40.36
CA HIS A 44 12.61 -1.19 -41.51
C HIS A 44 12.02 0.16 -41.93
N ASN A 45 12.54 0.72 -43.02
CA ASN A 45 11.76 1.64 -43.83
C ASN A 45 10.89 0.77 -44.73
N ASP A 46 9.57 0.81 -44.54
CA ASP A 46 8.58 0.71 -45.60
C ASP A 46 7.22 1.20 -45.07
N ALA A 47 6.68 2.20 -45.79
CA ALA A 47 5.31 2.73 -45.78
C ALA A 47 4.72 3.32 -44.47
N GLU A 48 4.63 4.64 -44.45
CA GLU A 48 3.90 5.47 -43.50
C GLU A 48 2.41 5.09 -43.40
N GLY A 49 2.06 4.28 -42.41
CA GLY A 49 0.81 4.44 -41.68
C GLY A 49 1.10 5.31 -40.47
N GLN A 50 0.62 6.56 -40.44
CA GLN A 50 0.66 7.35 -39.21
C GLN A 50 -0.13 6.59 -38.14
N GLU A 51 0.56 5.90 -37.22
CA GLU A 51 -0.07 5.34 -36.03
C GLU A 51 -0.53 6.53 -35.19
N GLN A 52 -1.77 6.94 -35.38
CA GLN A 52 -2.37 8.08 -34.67
C GLN A 52 -2.36 7.74 -33.18
N THR A 53 -1.65 8.52 -32.38
CA THR A 53 -1.72 8.44 -30.93
C THR A 53 -3.19 8.49 -30.50
N PRO A 54 -3.69 7.49 -29.75
CA PRO A 54 -5.10 7.43 -29.38
C PRO A 54 -5.49 8.68 -28.59
N SER A 55 -6.65 9.24 -28.91
CA SER A 55 -7.14 10.45 -28.23
C SER A 55 -7.34 10.18 -26.73
N PRO A 56 -7.20 11.21 -25.86
CA PRO A 56 -7.46 11.06 -24.42
C PRO A 56 -8.86 10.47 -24.13
N GLU A 57 -9.86 10.84 -24.92
CA GLU A 57 -11.23 10.32 -24.78
C GLU A 57 -11.31 8.83 -25.13
N MET A 58 -10.62 8.38 -26.19
CA MET A 58 -10.54 6.96 -26.53
C MET A 58 -9.90 6.14 -25.42
N LEU A 59 -8.81 6.64 -24.82
CA LEU A 59 -8.16 5.98 -23.68
C LEU A 59 -9.07 5.94 -22.44
N ARG A 60 -9.82 7.02 -22.18
CA ARG A 60 -10.79 7.08 -21.08
C ARG A 60 -11.92 6.05 -21.26
N LEU A 61 -12.48 5.96 -22.47
CA LEU A 61 -13.53 5.00 -22.81
C LEU A 61 -13.01 3.55 -22.74
N GLY A 62 -11.81 3.29 -23.27
CA GLY A 62 -11.20 1.97 -23.19
C GLY A 62 -10.82 1.57 -21.76
N ALA A 63 -10.39 2.53 -20.92
CA ALA A 63 -10.17 2.29 -19.50
C ALA A 63 -11.47 1.90 -18.79
N ARG A 64 -12.58 2.57 -19.09
CA ARG A 64 -13.90 2.23 -18.55
C ARG A 64 -14.34 0.82 -18.97
N MET A 65 -14.14 0.46 -20.23
CA MET A 65 -14.40 -0.90 -20.71
C MET A 65 -13.55 -1.94 -19.97
N TYR A 66 -12.25 -1.70 -19.82
CA TYR A 66 -11.33 -2.63 -19.15
C TYR A 66 -11.59 -2.77 -17.64
N ARG A 67 -11.84 -1.65 -16.95
CA ARG A 67 -11.90 -1.57 -15.49
C ARG A 67 -13.29 -1.82 -14.93
N GLU A 68 -14.33 -1.41 -15.65
CA GLU A 68 -15.72 -1.46 -15.17
C GLU A 68 -16.58 -2.38 -16.03
N GLY A 69 -16.11 -2.79 -17.21
CA GLY A 69 -16.90 -3.61 -18.13
C GLY A 69 -18.06 -2.83 -18.76
N ILE A 70 -17.92 -1.50 -18.96
CA ILE A 70 -18.98 -0.63 -19.49
C ILE A 70 -18.59 -0.06 -20.86
N LEU A 71 -19.43 -0.28 -21.87
CA LEU A 71 -19.26 0.20 -23.24
C LEU A 71 -19.32 1.74 -23.34
N PRO A 72 -18.83 2.36 -24.43
CA PRO A 72 -18.98 3.80 -24.68
C PRO A 72 -20.43 4.29 -24.59
N SER A 73 -21.40 3.45 -24.97
CA SER A 73 -22.83 3.73 -24.86
C SER A 73 -23.35 3.87 -23.43
N GLY A 74 -22.62 3.38 -22.42
CA GLY A 74 -23.07 3.29 -21.03
C GLY A 74 -23.66 1.93 -20.64
N GLU A 75 -23.91 1.06 -21.63
CA GLU A 75 -24.40 -0.30 -21.38
C GLU A 75 -23.28 -1.23 -20.88
N PRO A 76 -23.57 -2.21 -20.01
CA PRO A 76 -22.62 -3.25 -19.66
C PRO A 76 -22.16 -4.04 -20.90
N MET A 77 -20.87 -4.36 -20.97
CA MET A 77 -20.34 -5.31 -21.93
C MET A 77 -20.96 -6.69 -21.67
N LYS A 78 -21.28 -7.39 -22.75
CA LYS A 78 -21.81 -8.76 -22.68
C LYS A 78 -20.66 -9.74 -22.76
N ALA A 79 -20.54 -10.58 -21.74
CA ALA A 79 -19.57 -11.66 -21.66
C ALA A 79 -20.27 -13.02 -21.62
N SER A 80 -19.65 -14.01 -22.27
CA SER A 80 -20.05 -15.42 -22.19
C SER A 80 -18.87 -16.29 -21.80
N ASN A 81 -19.09 -17.25 -20.91
CA ASN A 81 -18.16 -18.36 -20.67
C ASN A 81 -18.51 -19.55 -21.59
N LYS A 82 -17.80 -20.67 -21.46
CA LYS A 82 -18.01 -21.89 -22.26
C LYS A 82 -19.43 -22.48 -22.19
N GLU A 83 -20.20 -22.17 -21.14
CA GLU A 83 -21.59 -22.63 -20.99
C GLU A 83 -22.59 -21.68 -21.69
N GLU A 84 -22.10 -20.69 -22.45
CA GLU A 84 -22.87 -19.63 -23.11
C GLU A 84 -23.79 -18.83 -22.17
N ILE A 85 -23.52 -18.91 -20.85
CA ILE A 85 -24.24 -18.12 -19.86
C ILE A 85 -23.84 -16.66 -20.06
N GLN A 86 -24.77 -15.87 -20.60
CA GLN A 86 -24.59 -14.44 -20.78
C GLN A 86 -24.61 -13.78 -19.41
N SER A 87 -23.52 -13.09 -19.08
CA SER A 87 -23.42 -12.26 -17.89
C SER A 87 -22.94 -10.87 -18.26
N ASN A 88 -23.29 -9.90 -17.42
CA ASN A 88 -22.79 -8.54 -17.52
C ASN A 88 -21.34 -8.52 -17.06
N SER A 89 -20.45 -7.94 -17.86
CA SER A 89 -19.02 -7.84 -17.53
C SER A 89 -18.72 -6.93 -16.33
N THR A 90 -19.71 -6.24 -15.76
CA THR A 90 -19.56 -5.53 -14.48
C THR A 90 -19.24 -6.47 -13.32
N ALA A 91 -19.62 -7.76 -13.42
CA ALA A 91 -19.22 -8.80 -12.46
C ALA A 91 -17.89 -9.50 -12.82
N PHE A 92 -17.47 -9.45 -14.09
CA PHE A 92 -16.29 -10.14 -14.62
C PHE A 92 -15.51 -9.22 -15.58
N SER A 93 -15.09 -8.07 -15.08
CA SER A 93 -14.33 -7.10 -15.86
C SER A 93 -12.92 -7.61 -16.16
N CYS A 94 -12.27 -7.09 -17.20
CA CYS A 94 -10.91 -7.51 -17.55
C CYS A 94 -9.93 -7.30 -16.38
N VAL A 95 -10.09 -6.20 -15.63
CA VAL A 95 -9.22 -5.87 -14.50
C VAL A 95 -9.29 -6.89 -13.36
N SER A 96 -10.42 -7.60 -13.19
CA SER A 96 -10.60 -8.61 -12.14
C SER A 96 -9.62 -9.78 -12.25
N CYS A 97 -9.17 -10.11 -13.47
CA CYS A 97 -8.19 -11.17 -13.71
C CYS A 97 -6.84 -10.62 -14.16
N HIS A 98 -6.83 -9.61 -15.03
CA HIS A 98 -5.60 -9.07 -15.63
C HIS A 98 -4.93 -7.97 -14.79
N MET A 99 -5.54 -7.57 -13.67
CA MET A 99 -5.07 -6.52 -12.75
C MET A 99 -5.02 -5.13 -13.40
N ARG A 100 -4.86 -4.05 -12.62
CA ARG A 100 -5.10 -2.69 -13.15
C ARG A 100 -4.07 -2.28 -14.19
N GLY A 101 -2.80 -2.61 -13.95
CA GLY A 101 -1.67 -2.39 -14.86
C GLY A 101 -1.51 -3.47 -15.93
N GLY A 102 -2.41 -4.46 -15.99
CA GLY A 102 -2.36 -5.51 -17.02
C GLY A 102 -1.28 -6.56 -16.78
N LEU A 103 -0.81 -6.72 -15.54
CA LEU A 103 0.24 -7.69 -15.18
C LEU A 103 -0.24 -9.15 -15.27
N GLY A 104 -1.54 -9.40 -15.09
CA GLY A 104 -2.06 -10.75 -14.88
C GLY A 104 -1.94 -11.20 -13.42
N SER A 105 -2.42 -12.42 -13.14
CA SER A 105 -2.53 -12.96 -11.78
C SER A 105 -2.40 -14.49 -11.76
N ILE A 106 -2.23 -15.04 -10.56
CA ILE A 106 -2.34 -16.49 -10.32
C ILE A 106 -3.28 -16.67 -9.12
N GLU A 107 -4.43 -17.26 -9.34
CA GLU A 107 -5.46 -17.43 -8.31
C GLU A 107 -6.18 -18.77 -8.50
N GLY A 108 -6.39 -19.53 -7.41
CA GLY A 108 -7.11 -20.80 -7.47
C GLY A 108 -6.52 -21.86 -8.41
N GLY A 109 -5.23 -21.76 -8.74
CA GLY A 109 -4.56 -22.60 -9.75
C GLY A 109 -4.76 -22.13 -11.20
N ILE A 110 -5.58 -21.10 -11.43
CA ILE A 110 -5.75 -20.43 -12.72
C ILE A 110 -4.64 -19.39 -12.88
N THR A 111 -4.05 -19.37 -14.07
CA THR A 111 -3.01 -18.42 -14.42
C THR A 111 -3.51 -17.47 -15.50
N THR A 112 -3.66 -16.21 -15.13
CA THR A 112 -4.07 -15.14 -16.05
C THR A 112 -2.83 -14.47 -16.64
N PRO A 113 -2.65 -14.48 -17.98
CA PRO A 113 -1.49 -13.87 -18.60
C PRO A 113 -1.55 -12.32 -18.56
N PRO A 114 -0.42 -11.62 -18.73
CA PRO A 114 -0.41 -10.17 -18.87
C PRO A 114 -1.24 -9.71 -20.07
N ALA A 115 -2.04 -8.65 -19.88
CA ALA A 115 -2.81 -7.97 -20.92
C ALA A 115 -2.19 -6.64 -21.38
N ALA A 116 -1.15 -6.15 -20.68
CA ALA A 116 -0.44 -4.95 -21.05
C ALA A 116 0.19 -5.05 -22.46
N GLY A 117 0.05 -4.00 -23.27
CA GLY A 117 0.47 -3.99 -24.68
C GLY A 117 1.93 -4.38 -24.88
N ILE A 118 2.81 -3.96 -23.98
CA ILE A 118 4.26 -4.27 -23.97
C ILE A 118 4.56 -5.78 -23.92
N LYS A 119 3.60 -6.62 -23.48
CA LYS A 119 3.70 -8.09 -23.48
C LYS A 119 2.77 -8.74 -24.51
N LEU A 120 1.60 -8.14 -24.76
CA LEU A 120 0.59 -8.71 -25.64
C LEU A 120 1.05 -8.72 -27.09
N PHE A 121 1.58 -7.59 -27.57
CA PHE A 121 2.08 -7.41 -28.94
C PHE A 121 3.53 -7.86 -29.12
N GLN A 122 4.04 -8.65 -28.18
CA GLN A 122 5.33 -9.33 -28.27
C GLN A 122 5.09 -10.85 -28.35
N PRO A 123 5.95 -11.60 -29.06
CA PRO A 123 5.86 -13.04 -29.05
C PRO A 123 6.14 -13.60 -27.65
N ALA A 124 5.37 -14.61 -27.25
CA ALA A 124 5.57 -15.31 -25.99
C ALA A 124 6.00 -16.74 -26.28
N TYR A 125 7.30 -16.98 -26.43
CA TYR A 125 7.88 -18.32 -26.50
C TYR A 125 8.47 -18.67 -25.14
N THR A 126 8.06 -19.77 -24.54
CA THR A 126 8.51 -20.14 -23.21
C THR A 126 9.99 -20.40 -23.08
N GLY A 127 10.55 -19.70 -22.10
CA GLY A 127 11.71 -20.07 -21.32
C GLY A 127 13.01 -19.71 -21.98
N THR A 128 13.42 -18.44 -21.88
CA THR A 128 14.76 -17.92 -22.21
C THR A 128 15.17 -18.17 -23.68
N ILE A 129 15.49 -17.12 -24.44
CA ILE A 129 16.46 -17.29 -25.52
C ILE A 129 17.79 -17.59 -24.82
N LEU A 130 17.97 -18.85 -24.47
CA LEU A 130 19.25 -19.37 -24.08
C LEU A 130 20.04 -19.46 -25.38
N SER A 131 21.25 -18.90 -25.38
CA SER A 131 22.30 -19.37 -26.26
C SER A 131 22.23 -20.92 -26.37
N PRO A 132 22.51 -21.52 -27.55
CA PRO A 132 22.36 -22.96 -27.81
C PRO A 132 23.01 -23.93 -26.79
N SER A 133 23.83 -23.41 -25.88
CA SER A 133 24.57 -24.13 -24.85
C SER A 133 23.79 -24.52 -23.59
N SER A 134 22.56 -24.05 -23.37
CA SER A 134 21.88 -24.25 -22.08
C SER A 134 20.91 -25.44 -22.07
N LYS A 135 21.39 -26.62 -21.66
CA LYS A 135 20.66 -27.90 -21.69
C LYS A 135 19.83 -28.22 -20.42
N ARG A 136 19.23 -27.25 -19.71
CA ARG A 136 18.37 -27.58 -18.55
C ARG A 136 17.13 -26.69 -18.44
N PRO A 137 15.90 -27.24 -18.57
CA PRO A 137 14.69 -26.54 -18.21
C PRO A 137 14.64 -26.37 -16.68
N ARG A 138 14.47 -25.13 -16.20
CA ARG A 138 14.46 -24.81 -14.77
C ARG A 138 13.02 -24.84 -14.22
N LYS A 139 12.82 -25.46 -13.06
CA LYS A 139 11.54 -25.55 -12.31
C LYS A 139 11.41 -24.44 -11.24
N HIS A 140 11.38 -23.16 -11.60
CA HIS A 140 11.06 -22.09 -10.64
C HIS A 140 10.08 -21.11 -11.29
N PHE A 141 8.90 -20.90 -10.69
CA PHE A 141 7.90 -19.82 -10.86
C PHE A 141 7.63 -19.21 -12.25
N VAL A 142 8.12 -19.84 -13.32
CA VAL A 142 7.82 -19.45 -14.69
C VAL A 142 6.54 -20.19 -15.04
N ILE A 143 5.41 -19.47 -14.91
CA ILE A 143 4.26 -19.71 -15.79
C ILE A 143 4.86 -19.93 -17.16
N ASN A 144 4.67 -21.10 -17.75
CA ASN A 144 5.11 -21.30 -19.11
C ASN A 144 4.03 -20.71 -20.01
N PRO A 145 4.09 -19.42 -20.46
CA PRO A 145 3.06 -18.91 -21.35
C PRO A 145 2.95 -19.82 -22.56
N THR A 146 1.72 -20.07 -22.98
CA THR A 146 1.44 -20.81 -24.20
C THR A 146 2.26 -20.19 -25.33
N ARG A 147 3.11 -20.99 -25.98
CA ARG A 147 3.94 -20.50 -27.10
C ARG A 147 3.03 -19.85 -28.14
N ARG A 148 3.20 -18.55 -28.37
CA ARG A 148 2.44 -17.78 -29.37
C ARG A 148 3.31 -16.73 -30.04
N PRO A 149 3.06 -16.39 -31.31
CA PRO A 149 3.60 -15.17 -31.89
C PRO A 149 2.99 -13.92 -31.20
N ALA A 150 3.46 -12.74 -31.62
CA ALA A 150 2.84 -11.48 -31.22
C ALA A 150 1.37 -11.46 -31.65
N TYR A 151 0.51 -10.86 -30.82
CA TYR A 151 -0.83 -10.50 -31.27
C TYR A 151 -0.74 -9.36 -32.29
N THR A 152 -1.61 -9.41 -33.29
CA THR A 152 -2.05 -8.27 -34.10
C THR A 152 -3.40 -7.77 -33.56
N GLU A 153 -3.90 -6.63 -34.06
CA GLU A 153 -5.24 -6.17 -33.66
C GLU A 153 -6.32 -7.19 -34.03
N GLU A 154 -6.22 -7.79 -35.22
CA GLU A 154 -7.17 -8.78 -35.73
C GLU A 154 -7.14 -10.06 -34.90
N SER A 155 -5.94 -10.60 -34.63
CA SER A 155 -5.81 -11.82 -33.84
C SER A 155 -6.14 -11.61 -32.36
N LEU A 156 -5.98 -10.39 -31.83
CA LEU A 156 -6.45 -10.03 -30.49
C LEU A 156 -7.97 -9.90 -30.45
N ALA A 157 -8.60 -9.31 -31.47
CA ALA A 157 -10.05 -9.25 -31.57
C ALA A 157 -10.68 -10.67 -31.60
N VAL A 158 -10.07 -11.59 -32.36
CA VAL A 158 -10.44 -13.02 -32.37
C VAL A 158 -10.23 -13.67 -30.99
N ALA A 159 -9.14 -13.35 -30.30
CA ALA A 159 -8.91 -13.85 -28.95
C ALA A 159 -9.97 -13.39 -27.94
N LEU A 160 -10.41 -12.13 -28.02
CA LEU A 160 -11.41 -11.57 -27.11
C LEU A 160 -12.84 -12.00 -27.45
N ARG A 161 -13.17 -12.21 -28.73
CA ARG A 161 -14.51 -12.67 -29.17
C ARG A 161 -14.67 -14.18 -29.07
N ASP A 162 -13.70 -14.92 -29.59
CA ASP A 162 -13.83 -16.37 -29.83
C ASP A 162 -12.97 -17.19 -28.87
N GLY A 163 -12.08 -16.53 -28.11
CA GLY A 163 -11.16 -17.22 -27.19
C GLY A 163 -10.11 -18.04 -27.91
N LEU A 164 -9.64 -17.60 -29.07
CA LEU A 164 -8.59 -18.26 -29.85
C LEU A 164 -7.33 -17.39 -29.89
N ASN A 165 -6.19 -17.95 -29.49
CA ASN A 165 -4.92 -17.26 -29.61
C ASN A 165 -4.45 -17.20 -31.09
N PRO A 166 -3.32 -16.54 -31.41
CA PRO A 166 -2.85 -16.39 -32.80
C PRO A 166 -2.44 -17.70 -33.47
N THR A 167 -2.29 -18.79 -32.72
CA THR A 167 -2.02 -20.14 -33.26
C THR A 167 -3.31 -20.96 -33.40
N GLY A 168 -4.49 -20.36 -33.20
CA GLY A 168 -5.79 -21.04 -33.22
C GLY A 168 -6.07 -21.92 -31.99
N ARG A 169 -5.21 -21.87 -30.96
CA ARG A 169 -5.42 -22.63 -29.71
C ARG A 169 -6.43 -21.90 -28.84
N LYS A 170 -7.38 -22.66 -28.30
CA LYS A 170 -8.36 -22.16 -27.33
C LYS A 170 -7.67 -21.65 -26.05
N LEU A 171 -8.09 -20.46 -25.61
CA LEU A 171 -7.79 -19.90 -24.31
C LEU A 171 -8.56 -20.65 -23.22
N ASP A 172 -8.10 -20.51 -21.98
CA ASP A 172 -8.75 -21.11 -20.82
C ASP A 172 -10.25 -20.75 -20.77
N ASP A 173 -11.08 -21.68 -20.33
CA ASP A 173 -12.54 -21.54 -20.31
C ASP A 173 -12.99 -20.48 -19.28
N VAL A 174 -12.14 -20.16 -18.30
CA VAL A 174 -12.36 -19.10 -17.31
C VAL A 174 -12.29 -17.70 -17.95
N MET A 175 -11.52 -17.52 -19.02
CA MET A 175 -11.42 -16.20 -19.68
C MET A 175 -12.73 -15.86 -20.41
N PRO A 176 -13.44 -14.77 -20.09
CA PRO A 176 -14.70 -14.47 -20.76
C PRO A 176 -14.52 -14.13 -22.24
N ARG A 177 -15.53 -14.44 -23.06
CA ARG A 177 -15.64 -14.06 -24.47
C ARG A 177 -16.60 -12.89 -24.60
N TYR A 178 -16.20 -11.83 -25.30
CA TYR A 178 -16.93 -10.56 -25.31
C TYR A 178 -17.59 -10.29 -26.67
N ASN A 179 -18.90 -10.08 -26.65
CA ASN A 179 -19.67 -9.70 -27.84
C ASN A 179 -19.50 -8.19 -28.13
N LEU A 180 -18.33 -7.82 -28.66
CA LEU A 180 -17.98 -6.43 -28.98
C LEU A 180 -18.05 -6.18 -30.49
N GLN A 181 -18.71 -5.09 -30.86
CA GLN A 181 -18.67 -4.54 -32.22
C GLN A 181 -17.26 -4.02 -32.55
N ASP A 182 -16.90 -3.94 -33.82
CA ASP A 182 -15.54 -3.56 -34.25
C ASP A 182 -15.10 -2.20 -33.70
N LYS A 183 -16.02 -1.22 -33.65
CA LYS A 183 -15.74 0.11 -33.07
C LYS A 183 -15.33 0.04 -31.58
N ASP A 184 -16.01 -0.79 -30.79
CA ASP A 184 -15.78 -0.90 -29.35
C ASP A 184 -14.54 -1.76 -29.10
N MET A 185 -14.32 -2.78 -29.94
CA MET A 185 -13.10 -3.58 -29.93
C MET A 185 -11.86 -2.72 -30.19
N ALA A 186 -11.91 -1.83 -31.19
CA ALA A 186 -10.80 -0.92 -31.49
C ALA A 186 -10.46 -0.03 -30.29
N ILE A 187 -11.46 0.55 -29.62
CA ILE A 187 -11.28 1.36 -28.41
C ILE A 187 -10.58 0.57 -27.30
N LEU A 188 -11.03 -0.66 -27.04
CA LEU A 188 -10.42 -1.53 -26.02
C LEU A 188 -8.97 -1.89 -26.39
N ILE A 189 -8.71 -2.26 -27.64
CA ILE A 189 -7.37 -2.60 -28.12
C ILE A 189 -6.42 -1.40 -28.00
N SER A 190 -6.86 -0.19 -28.36
CA SER A 190 -6.06 1.02 -28.19
C SER A 190 -5.70 1.26 -26.72
N TYR A 191 -6.63 1.03 -25.80
CA TYR A 191 -6.33 1.12 -24.37
C TYR A 191 -5.33 0.04 -23.93
N LEU A 192 -5.51 -1.22 -24.34
CA LEU A 192 -4.57 -2.32 -24.01
C LEU A 192 -3.16 -2.04 -24.55
N LYS A 193 -3.03 -1.45 -25.75
CA LYS A 193 -1.74 -0.98 -26.30
C LYS A 193 -1.09 0.07 -25.39
N SER A 194 -1.87 1.00 -24.84
CA SER A 194 -1.37 2.05 -23.93
C SER A 194 -1.07 1.56 -22.50
N LEU A 195 -1.68 0.45 -22.10
CA LEU A 195 -1.64 -0.07 -20.75
C LEU A 195 -0.21 -0.48 -20.38
N SER A 196 0.37 0.19 -19.38
CA SER A 196 1.76 -0.05 -18.95
C SER A 196 2.76 0.02 -20.11
N ALA A 197 2.55 0.96 -21.05
CA ALA A 197 3.39 1.13 -22.23
C ALA A 197 4.65 1.97 -21.96
N ASN A 198 4.54 2.96 -21.07
CA ASN A 198 5.63 3.89 -20.75
C ASN A 198 5.98 3.80 -19.28
N VAL A 199 7.28 3.79 -18.98
CA VAL A 199 7.78 3.86 -17.60
C VAL A 199 7.20 5.10 -16.91
N SER A 200 6.72 4.93 -15.68
CA SER A 200 6.07 6.02 -14.95
C SER A 200 7.05 7.11 -14.52
N PRO A 201 6.58 8.37 -14.33
CA PRO A 201 7.43 9.44 -13.83
C PRO A 201 8.12 9.08 -12.51
N GLY A 202 9.33 9.60 -12.30
CA GLY A 202 10.18 9.27 -11.14
C GLY A 202 11.00 7.99 -11.33
N VAL A 203 11.13 7.49 -12.55
CA VAL A 203 11.99 6.36 -12.90
C VAL A 203 12.82 6.72 -14.12
N ASP A 204 14.11 6.47 -14.05
CA ASP A 204 15.03 6.57 -15.19
C ASP A 204 15.78 5.23 -15.39
N GLU A 205 16.79 5.21 -16.26
CA GLU A 205 17.56 4.00 -16.56
C GLU A 205 18.31 3.41 -15.36
N THR A 206 18.58 4.23 -14.34
CA THR A 206 19.44 3.87 -13.20
C THR A 206 18.79 4.08 -11.84
N THR A 207 17.75 4.91 -11.76
CA THR A 207 17.17 5.38 -10.50
C THR A 207 15.66 5.20 -10.48
N LEU A 208 15.15 4.77 -9.32
CA LEU A 208 13.76 4.80 -8.93
C LEU A 208 13.62 5.81 -7.79
N ARG A 209 12.94 6.92 -8.05
CA ARG A 209 12.70 7.99 -7.08
C ARG A 209 11.40 7.74 -6.33
N LEU A 210 11.52 7.48 -5.04
CA LEU A 210 10.42 7.44 -4.09
C LEU A 210 10.28 8.82 -3.44
N GLY A 211 9.07 9.15 -2.99
CA GLY A 211 8.79 10.38 -2.25
C GLY A 211 8.33 10.09 -0.83
N THR A 212 8.49 11.06 0.07
CA THR A 212 7.76 11.10 1.34
C THR A 212 7.32 12.54 1.60
N ILE A 213 6.07 12.71 2.02
CA ILE A 213 5.45 14.02 2.25
C ILE A 213 5.41 14.30 3.75
N ILE A 214 5.86 15.48 4.16
CA ILE A 214 5.94 15.85 5.57
C ILE A 214 5.43 17.27 5.74
N ALA A 215 4.45 17.47 6.62
CA ALA A 215 4.05 18.82 7.01
C ALA A 215 5.07 19.46 7.97
N ASP A 216 5.15 20.79 7.94
CA ASP A 216 6.07 21.59 8.74
C ASP A 216 5.75 21.60 10.25
N ASP A 217 4.53 21.21 10.62
CA ASP A 217 4.03 21.11 11.99
C ASP A 217 4.43 19.80 12.72
N VAL A 218 5.06 18.86 12.03
CA VAL A 218 5.47 17.57 12.58
C VAL A 218 6.73 17.73 13.44
N SER A 219 6.70 17.22 14.68
CA SER A 219 7.83 17.34 15.61
C SER A 219 9.11 16.70 15.06
N PRO A 220 10.31 17.23 15.39
CA PRO A 220 11.58 16.66 14.95
C PRO A 220 11.77 15.19 15.34
N GLU A 221 11.31 14.80 16.52
CA GLU A 221 11.40 13.43 17.04
C GLU A 221 10.54 12.48 16.21
N THR A 222 9.31 12.89 15.89
CA THR A 222 8.39 12.11 15.06
C THR A 222 8.91 11.99 13.64
N ARG A 223 9.40 13.10 13.06
CA ARG A 223 10.04 13.10 11.75
C ARG A 223 11.21 12.12 11.71
N LYS A 224 12.08 12.13 12.73
CA LYS A 224 13.21 11.21 12.83
C LYS A 224 12.76 9.75 12.92
N ALA A 225 11.76 9.44 13.74
CA ALA A 225 11.25 8.09 13.94
C ALA A 225 10.68 7.46 12.65
N ILE A 226 10.19 8.28 11.72
CA ILE A 226 9.65 7.83 10.43
C ILE A 226 10.73 7.83 9.34
N LEU A 227 11.59 8.84 9.28
CA LEU A 227 12.58 8.97 8.22
C LEU A 227 13.79 8.03 8.39
N ASP A 228 14.27 7.82 9.62
CA ASP A 228 15.45 6.97 9.84
C ASP A 228 15.26 5.56 9.28
N PRO A 229 14.13 4.85 9.52
CA PRO A 229 13.92 3.52 8.92
C PRO A 229 13.90 3.54 7.38
N LEU A 230 13.31 4.57 6.77
CA LEU A 230 13.24 4.71 5.31
C LEU A 230 14.62 4.98 4.70
N ASP A 231 15.38 5.91 5.29
CA ASP A 231 16.75 6.22 4.86
C ASP A 231 17.66 5.00 5.00
N ASN A 232 17.58 4.29 6.13
CA ASN A 232 18.35 3.07 6.38
C ASN A 232 17.99 1.97 5.39
N PHE A 233 16.71 1.79 5.07
CA PHE A 233 16.26 0.83 4.06
C PHE A 233 16.86 1.14 2.67
N ILE A 234 16.79 2.40 2.24
CA ILE A 234 17.33 2.84 0.95
C ILE A 234 18.83 2.68 0.89
N ALA A 235 19.56 3.07 1.95
CA ALA A 235 21.00 2.89 2.04
C ALA A 235 21.39 1.41 2.03
N ALA A 236 20.68 0.56 2.79
CA ALA A 236 20.93 -0.88 2.83
C ALA A 236 20.70 -1.53 1.46
N ARG A 237 19.59 -1.19 0.80
CA ARG A 237 19.28 -1.69 -0.54
C ARG A 237 20.37 -1.28 -1.52
N ASN A 238 20.67 0.02 -1.62
CA ASN A 238 21.69 0.51 -2.55
C ASN A 238 23.11 -0.05 -2.27
N ASN A 239 23.41 -0.45 -1.03
CA ASN A 239 24.69 -1.07 -0.67
C ASN A 239 24.74 -2.57 -0.94
N GLN A 240 23.63 -3.31 -0.78
CA GLN A 240 23.56 -4.71 -1.21
C GLN A 240 23.94 -4.85 -2.69
N ASP A 241 23.58 -3.86 -3.49
CA ASP A 241 23.85 -3.83 -4.92
C ASP A 241 25.32 -3.64 -5.28
N LYS A 242 26.10 -2.87 -4.50
CA LYS A 242 27.56 -2.85 -4.66
C LYS A 242 28.18 -4.24 -4.50
N VAL A 243 27.61 -5.05 -3.60
CA VAL A 243 28.05 -6.43 -3.36
C VAL A 243 27.58 -7.37 -4.47
N TYR A 244 26.38 -7.17 -5.02
CA TYR A 244 25.86 -7.95 -6.16
C TYR A 244 26.57 -7.61 -7.49
N GLU A 245 26.84 -6.34 -7.79
CA GLU A 245 27.66 -5.89 -8.92
C GLU A 245 29.10 -6.44 -8.84
N ALA A 246 29.69 -6.41 -7.64
CA ALA A 246 31.00 -7.00 -7.41
C ALA A 246 31.00 -8.53 -7.65
N ARG A 247 29.95 -9.24 -7.24
CA ARG A 247 29.81 -10.69 -7.44
C ARG A 247 29.50 -11.09 -8.88
N THR A 248 28.72 -10.31 -9.62
CA THR A 248 28.38 -10.58 -11.04
C THR A 248 29.57 -10.41 -11.98
N LYS A 249 30.52 -9.52 -11.64
CA LYS A 249 31.79 -9.37 -12.40
C LYS A 249 32.61 -10.68 -12.47
N TYR A 250 32.48 -11.58 -11.48
CA TYR A 250 33.20 -12.86 -11.42
C TYR A 250 32.40 -14.07 -11.92
N MET A 251 31.11 -13.93 -12.25
CA MET A 251 30.18 -15.03 -12.57
C MET A 251 29.49 -14.87 -13.94
N ARG A 252 30.22 -14.37 -14.95
CA ARG A 252 29.75 -14.02 -16.32
C ARG A 252 29.14 -15.15 -17.17
N ASN A 253 28.84 -16.34 -16.62
CA ASN A 253 28.34 -17.50 -17.38
C ASN A 253 26.90 -17.93 -16.99
N GLY A 254 25.96 -17.00 -16.80
CA GLY A 254 24.56 -17.37 -16.61
C GLY A 254 23.56 -16.25 -16.88
N GLY A 255 22.66 -16.44 -17.85
CA GLY A 255 21.62 -15.46 -18.25
C GLY A 255 20.62 -15.03 -17.17
N PHE A 256 20.70 -15.58 -15.96
CA PHE A 256 19.91 -15.13 -14.79
C PHE A 256 20.34 -13.74 -14.30
N PHE A 257 21.60 -13.34 -14.57
CA PHE A 257 22.17 -12.09 -14.06
C PHE A 257 21.91 -10.88 -14.99
N GLU A 258 21.67 -11.10 -16.28
CA GLU A 258 21.30 -10.02 -17.22
C GLU A 258 19.89 -9.48 -16.95
N GLU A 259 18.91 -10.35 -16.68
CA GLU A 259 17.55 -9.93 -16.34
C GLU A 259 17.47 -9.21 -14.98
N GLY A 260 18.23 -9.68 -13.98
CA GLY A 260 18.34 -9.04 -12.66
C GLY A 260 18.99 -7.66 -12.72
N ASN A 261 20.01 -7.48 -13.57
CA ASN A 261 20.66 -6.17 -13.78
C ASN A 261 19.73 -5.15 -14.47
N LEU A 262 18.91 -5.60 -15.43
CA LEU A 262 17.96 -4.71 -16.13
C LEU A 262 16.75 -4.30 -15.26
N ALA A 263 16.40 -5.13 -14.27
CA ALA A 263 15.36 -4.85 -13.29
C ALA A 263 15.85 -3.97 -12.14
N TYR A 264 17.16 -3.86 -11.93
CA TYR A 264 17.69 -3.10 -10.81
C TYR A 264 17.73 -1.59 -11.08
N ARG A 265 17.35 -0.80 -10.07
CA ARG A 265 17.46 0.66 -10.03
C ARG A 265 17.88 1.08 -8.63
N LYS A 266 18.79 2.05 -8.52
CA LYS A 266 19.11 2.71 -7.25
C LYS A 266 17.88 3.41 -6.72
N LEU A 267 17.63 3.29 -5.42
CA LEU A 267 16.54 3.99 -4.78
C LEU A 267 17.00 5.39 -4.36
N SER A 268 16.15 6.39 -4.57
CA SER A 268 16.30 7.73 -3.97
C SER A 268 15.02 8.11 -3.23
N LEU A 269 15.14 8.97 -2.21
CA LEU A 269 14.01 9.48 -1.44
C LEU A 269 13.94 11.00 -1.54
N ALA A 270 12.97 11.51 -2.30
CA ALA A 270 12.61 12.91 -2.30
C ALA A 270 11.76 13.22 -1.05
N ARG A 271 12.04 14.35 -0.40
CA ARG A 271 11.31 14.81 0.79
C ARG A 271 10.54 16.06 0.41
N TRP A 272 9.23 15.92 0.28
CA TRP A 272 8.36 17.03 -0.07
C TRP A 272 7.81 17.63 1.22
N GLU A 273 8.32 18.80 1.56
CA GLU A 273 7.86 19.53 2.74
C GLU A 273 6.68 20.43 2.37
N LEU A 274 5.58 20.28 3.10
CA LEU A 274 4.39 21.11 2.97
C LEU A 274 4.38 22.15 4.08
N LYS A 275 4.11 23.41 3.69
CA LYS A 275 4.16 24.54 4.62
C LYS A 275 2.80 25.20 4.77
N GLY A 276 2.51 25.68 5.98
CA GLY A 276 1.28 26.40 6.27
C GLY A 276 0.02 25.54 6.15
N PRO A 277 -1.17 26.16 6.00
CA PRO A 277 -2.44 25.45 6.14
C PRO A 277 -2.74 24.50 4.96
N PRO A 278 -3.52 23.41 5.19
CA PRO A 278 -3.82 22.38 4.19
C PRO A 278 -4.38 22.90 2.86
N ALA A 279 -5.15 23.98 2.88
CA ALA A 279 -5.70 24.63 1.69
C ALA A 279 -4.63 25.09 0.68
N THR A 280 -3.39 25.29 1.12
CA THR A 280 -2.27 25.69 0.24
C THR A 280 -1.49 24.51 -0.33
N TRP A 281 -1.67 23.31 0.21
CA TRP A 281 -0.81 22.16 -0.08
C TRP A 281 -0.97 21.67 -1.51
N ARG A 282 -2.17 21.76 -2.12
CA ARG A 282 -2.36 21.31 -3.50
C ARG A 282 -1.40 22.01 -4.46
N ASN A 283 -1.29 23.33 -4.38
CA ASN A 283 -0.38 24.09 -5.25
C ASN A 283 1.09 23.74 -5.01
N GLN A 284 1.48 23.46 -3.75
CA GLN A 284 2.83 23.04 -3.41
C GLN A 284 3.15 21.66 -3.99
N LEU A 285 2.20 20.71 -3.91
CA LEU A 285 2.35 19.36 -4.47
C LEU A 285 2.47 19.41 -6.01
N GLU A 286 1.67 20.25 -6.68
CA GLU A 286 1.81 20.46 -8.14
C GLU A 286 3.18 21.02 -8.53
N GLU A 287 3.69 21.98 -7.75
CA GLU A 287 5.00 22.57 -7.95
C GLU A 287 6.11 21.52 -7.81
N TRP A 288 6.04 20.72 -6.74
CA TRP A 288 6.97 19.62 -6.50
C TRP A 288 6.92 18.59 -7.63
N ASN A 289 5.73 18.17 -8.04
CA ASN A 289 5.56 17.15 -9.08
C ASN A 289 6.11 17.59 -10.43
N ARG A 290 5.97 18.88 -10.77
CA ARG A 290 6.54 19.44 -11.99
C ARG A 290 8.07 19.49 -11.96
N LYS A 291 8.66 19.76 -10.79
CA LYS A 291 10.12 19.88 -10.62
C LYS A 291 10.82 18.54 -10.47
N GLU A 292 10.27 17.68 -9.63
CA GLU A 292 10.93 16.46 -9.18
C GLU A 292 9.91 15.32 -9.06
N PRO A 293 9.34 14.83 -10.18
CA PRO A 293 8.33 13.79 -10.14
C PRO A 293 8.86 12.53 -9.45
N VAL A 294 8.01 11.90 -8.64
CA VAL A 294 8.31 10.66 -7.90
C VAL A 294 7.48 9.51 -8.46
N PHE A 295 7.98 8.28 -8.33
CA PHE A 295 7.24 7.09 -8.73
C PHE A 295 6.08 6.82 -7.79
N ALA A 296 6.34 6.83 -6.49
CA ALA A 296 5.37 6.58 -5.43
C ALA A 296 5.76 7.35 -4.15
N PHE A 297 4.77 7.73 -3.35
CA PHE A 297 4.96 8.17 -1.98
C PHE A 297 4.97 6.98 -1.03
N ILE A 298 5.91 7.00 -0.09
CA ILE A 298 6.11 5.96 0.91
C ILE A 298 6.02 6.63 2.29
N GLY A 299 5.03 6.20 3.07
CA GLY A 299 4.68 6.84 4.32
C GLY A 299 4.23 8.29 4.10
N GLY A 300 4.89 9.18 4.81
CA GLY A 300 4.53 10.59 4.90
C GLY A 300 3.60 10.85 6.07
N ILE A 301 3.66 12.06 6.63
CA ILE A 301 2.99 12.41 7.88
C ILE A 301 2.56 13.87 7.90
N THR A 302 1.36 14.08 8.45
CA THR A 302 0.79 15.39 8.78
C THR A 302 0.17 15.29 10.16
N THR A 303 0.15 16.37 10.96
CA THR A 303 -0.59 16.32 12.25
C THR A 303 -2.12 16.37 12.06
N GLY A 304 -2.59 16.84 10.90
CA GLY A 304 -4.01 17.08 10.59
C GLY A 304 -4.55 16.29 9.39
N GLU A 305 -5.14 17.00 8.42
CA GLU A 305 -5.83 16.42 7.27
C GLU A 305 -4.90 15.75 6.27
N TRP A 306 -5.22 14.52 5.85
CA TRP A 306 -4.52 13.87 4.73
C TRP A 306 -5.26 14.04 3.38
N GLN A 307 -6.53 14.46 3.39
CA GLN A 307 -7.38 14.56 2.20
C GLN A 307 -6.72 15.30 1.03
N PRO A 308 -6.07 16.48 1.20
CA PRO A 308 -5.47 17.18 0.06
C PRO A 308 -4.35 16.39 -0.63
N ILE A 309 -3.61 15.58 0.14
CA ILE A 309 -2.55 14.71 -0.40
C ILE A 309 -3.17 13.49 -1.07
N HIS A 310 -4.23 12.91 -0.48
CA HIS A 310 -5.00 11.83 -1.09
C HIS A 310 -5.53 12.25 -2.47
N ASP A 311 -6.24 13.37 -2.55
CA ASP A 311 -6.83 13.88 -3.80
C ASP A 311 -5.76 14.19 -4.86
N PHE A 312 -4.58 14.63 -4.41
CA PHE A 312 -3.43 14.80 -5.29
C PHE A 312 -2.91 13.47 -5.85
N CYS A 313 -2.75 12.46 -5.01
CA CYS A 313 -2.33 11.13 -5.42
C CYS A 313 -3.34 10.47 -6.36
N GLU A 314 -4.64 10.55 -6.09
CA GLU A 314 -5.68 10.03 -6.98
C GLU A 314 -5.70 10.75 -8.33
N ALA A 315 -5.66 12.09 -8.33
CA ALA A 315 -5.68 12.90 -9.56
C ALA A 315 -4.47 12.65 -10.47
N HIS A 316 -3.29 12.44 -9.88
CA HIS A 316 -2.03 12.18 -10.62
C HIS A 316 -1.69 10.70 -10.76
N GLN A 317 -2.57 9.82 -10.28
CA GLN A 317 -2.38 8.38 -10.29
C GLN A 317 -1.05 7.97 -9.64
N ILE A 318 -0.63 8.65 -8.56
CA ILE A 318 0.62 8.41 -7.82
C ILE A 318 0.33 7.47 -6.65
N PRO A 319 0.92 6.27 -6.61
CA PRO A 319 0.78 5.38 -5.47
C PRO A 319 1.28 6.04 -4.19
N CYS A 320 0.46 6.04 -3.15
CA CYS A 320 0.79 6.50 -1.81
C CYS A 320 0.62 5.34 -0.83
N LEU A 321 1.74 4.76 -0.42
CA LEU A 321 1.78 3.58 0.44
C LEU A 321 1.91 4.01 1.90
N PHE A 322 0.87 3.71 2.67
CA PHE A 322 0.83 3.77 4.13
C PHE A 322 1.16 5.14 4.75
N PRO A 323 0.47 6.21 4.36
CA PRO A 323 0.62 7.49 5.04
C PRO A 323 0.23 7.39 6.52
N PHE A 324 0.93 8.15 7.35
CA PHE A 324 0.71 8.24 8.78
C PHE A 324 -0.38 9.27 9.05
N THR A 325 -1.60 8.79 9.20
CA THR A 325 -2.75 9.61 9.56
C THR A 325 -3.73 8.80 10.40
N ASP A 326 -4.38 9.47 11.34
CA ASP A 326 -5.53 8.94 12.07
C ASP A 326 -6.85 9.18 11.31
N PHE A 327 -6.80 9.97 10.23
CA PHE A 327 -7.92 10.38 9.38
C PHE A 327 -7.72 9.98 7.91
N PRO A 328 -7.64 8.67 7.62
CA PRO A 328 -7.61 8.22 6.24
C PRO A 328 -8.91 8.59 5.54
N VAL A 329 -8.83 8.88 4.24
CA VAL A 329 -10.01 9.06 3.39
C VAL A 329 -10.70 7.71 3.29
N ILE A 330 -12.01 7.67 3.57
CA ILE A 330 -12.82 6.45 3.46
C ILE A 330 -13.52 6.46 2.11
N SER A 331 -13.05 5.60 1.20
CA SER A 331 -13.54 5.56 -0.18
C SER A 331 -13.68 4.13 -0.67
N ALA A 332 -14.78 3.87 -1.36
CA ALA A 332 -15.03 2.59 -2.00
C ALA A 332 -14.39 2.49 -3.40
N THR A 333 -13.97 3.61 -3.98
CA THR A 333 -13.58 3.70 -5.40
C THR A 333 -12.15 4.18 -5.62
N ASP A 334 -11.58 4.92 -4.66
CA ASP A 334 -10.22 5.44 -4.78
C ASP A 334 -9.19 4.32 -4.73
N TRP A 335 -8.06 4.51 -5.43
CA TRP A 335 -7.17 3.41 -5.78
C TRP A 335 -5.69 3.69 -5.59
N TYR A 336 -5.26 4.95 -5.58
CA TYR A 336 -3.86 5.33 -5.52
C TYR A 336 -3.34 5.61 -4.11
N THR A 337 -4.17 5.53 -3.06
CA THR A 337 -3.69 5.57 -1.68
C THR A 337 -4.05 4.30 -0.92
N MET A 338 -3.06 3.63 -0.34
CA MET A 338 -3.25 2.46 0.53
C MET A 338 -2.90 2.84 1.97
N TYR A 339 -3.87 2.74 2.88
CA TYR A 339 -3.71 3.03 4.29
C TYR A 339 -3.42 1.76 5.10
N PHE A 340 -2.80 1.95 6.27
CA PHE A 340 -2.70 0.86 7.24
C PHE A 340 -4.06 0.40 7.73
N SER A 341 -4.98 1.32 8.05
CA SER A 341 -6.32 1.03 8.56
C SER A 341 -7.25 2.18 8.20
N LYS A 342 -8.54 2.09 8.53
CA LYS A 342 -9.47 3.23 8.47
C LYS A 342 -9.30 4.22 9.65
N GLY A 343 -8.19 4.15 10.39
CA GLY A 343 -7.87 5.11 11.46
C GLY A 343 -8.92 5.11 12.57
N LEU A 344 -9.26 6.30 13.08
CA LEU A 344 -10.27 6.47 14.14
C LEU A 344 -11.66 6.00 13.73
N TYR A 345 -12.01 6.09 12.44
CA TYR A 345 -13.28 5.59 11.94
C TYR A 345 -13.41 4.08 12.23
N GLN A 346 -12.33 3.31 12.03
CA GLN A 346 -12.29 1.87 12.30
C GLN A 346 -12.56 1.52 13.78
N GLU A 347 -12.12 2.35 14.71
CA GLU A 347 -12.39 2.14 16.14
C GLU A 347 -13.90 2.28 16.44
N GLY A 348 -14.56 3.25 15.81
CA GLY A 348 -16.02 3.36 15.86
C GLY A 348 -16.72 2.12 15.27
N GLU A 349 -16.27 1.66 14.08
CA GLU A 349 -16.79 0.43 13.46
C GLU A 349 -16.63 -0.79 14.39
N ALA A 350 -15.48 -0.88 15.07
CA ALA A 350 -15.18 -1.96 16.01
C ALA A 350 -16.16 -1.98 17.19
N ALA A 351 -16.42 -0.81 17.77
CA ALA A 351 -17.35 -0.68 18.87
C ALA A 351 -18.78 -1.05 18.46
N ALA A 352 -19.22 -0.66 17.26
CA ALA A 352 -20.54 -1.01 16.73
C ALA A 352 -20.71 -2.54 16.63
N ARG A 353 -19.76 -3.21 15.97
CA ARG A 353 -19.78 -4.68 15.82
C ARG A 353 -19.65 -5.41 17.16
N PHE A 354 -18.82 -4.90 18.06
CA PHE A 354 -18.70 -5.46 19.40
C PHE A 354 -20.01 -5.41 20.17
N LEU A 355 -20.63 -4.23 20.22
CA LEU A 355 -21.90 -4.05 20.92
C LEU A 355 -23.02 -4.87 20.28
N ASP A 356 -23.06 -4.95 18.96
CA ASP A 356 -24.01 -5.79 18.22
C ASP A 356 -23.90 -7.26 18.66
N SER A 357 -22.67 -7.79 18.66
CA SER A 357 -22.41 -9.18 19.10
C SER A 357 -22.73 -9.43 20.58
N ALA A 358 -22.61 -8.42 21.43
CA ALA A 358 -22.80 -8.53 22.87
C ALA A 358 -24.26 -8.43 23.34
N LYS A 359 -25.18 -7.92 22.49
CA LYS A 359 -26.58 -7.64 22.87
C LYS A 359 -27.48 -8.87 23.04
N GLY A 360 -27.07 -10.04 22.55
CA GLY A 360 -27.95 -11.22 22.51
C GLY A 360 -29.28 -10.91 21.78
N SER A 361 -30.40 -11.51 22.20
CA SER A 361 -31.73 -11.30 21.59
C SER A 361 -32.48 -10.05 22.08
N SER A 362 -31.87 -9.18 22.91
CA SER A 362 -32.55 -8.04 23.52
C SER A 362 -32.47 -6.78 22.63
N HIS A 363 -33.50 -6.57 21.82
CA HIS A 363 -33.62 -5.41 20.93
C HIS A 363 -34.02 -4.10 21.64
N GLU A 364 -34.34 -4.12 22.93
CA GLU A 364 -34.80 -2.93 23.68
C GLU A 364 -33.66 -2.06 24.24
N SER A 365 -32.42 -2.50 24.08
CA SER A 365 -31.26 -1.91 24.75
C SER A 365 -30.74 -0.66 24.00
N ARG A 366 -30.99 0.53 24.57
CA ARG A 366 -30.51 1.82 24.02
C ARG A 366 -29.00 1.98 24.20
N VAL A 367 -28.35 2.44 23.15
CA VAL A 367 -26.94 2.85 23.16
C VAL A 367 -26.85 4.36 23.11
N VAL A 368 -26.04 4.94 23.99
CA VAL A 368 -25.78 6.38 24.04
C VAL A 368 -24.32 6.62 23.66
N GLN A 369 -24.08 7.55 22.74
CA GLN A 369 -22.74 8.06 22.45
C GLN A 369 -22.63 9.54 22.88
N VAL A 370 -21.57 9.85 23.61
CA VAL A 370 -21.19 11.19 24.03
C VAL A 370 -20.03 11.63 23.13
N VAL A 371 -20.24 12.69 22.37
CA VAL A 371 -19.38 13.07 21.25
C VAL A 371 -18.85 14.48 21.46
N SER A 372 -17.54 14.64 21.57
CA SER A 372 -16.94 15.98 21.60
C SER A 372 -17.08 16.66 20.23
N ASN A 373 -17.19 17.99 20.21
CA ASN A 373 -17.18 18.80 18.99
C ASN A 373 -15.77 18.92 18.35
N SER A 374 -15.00 17.83 18.41
CA SER A 374 -13.70 17.68 17.80
C SER A 374 -13.81 16.83 16.54
N ARG A 375 -12.77 16.87 15.72
CA ARG A 375 -12.68 16.02 14.53
C ARG A 375 -12.62 14.54 14.92
N GLU A 376 -11.83 14.19 15.92
CA GLU A 376 -11.69 12.83 16.43
C GLU A 376 -13.03 12.26 16.90
N GLY A 377 -13.77 13.02 17.70
CA GLY A 377 -15.08 12.64 18.21
C GLY A 377 -16.08 12.39 17.08
N GLN A 378 -16.13 13.31 16.11
CA GLN A 378 -17.00 13.19 14.93
C GLN A 378 -16.67 11.96 14.06
N VAL A 379 -15.38 11.69 13.81
CA VAL A 379 -14.96 10.54 12.98
C VAL A 379 -15.27 9.20 13.67
N LEU A 380 -15.03 9.09 14.98
CA LEU A 380 -15.40 7.91 15.77
C LEU A 380 -16.91 7.70 15.77
N ALA A 381 -17.68 8.77 15.99
CA ALA A 381 -19.13 8.73 15.98
C ALA A 381 -19.70 8.33 14.62
N ALA A 382 -19.10 8.81 13.52
CA ALA A 382 -19.47 8.42 12.16
C ALA A 382 -19.24 6.92 11.94
N GLY A 383 -18.04 6.42 12.22
CA GLY A 383 -17.71 4.99 12.07
C GLY A 383 -18.60 4.07 12.90
N PHE A 384 -18.94 4.50 14.13
CA PHE A 384 -19.90 3.80 14.96
C PHE A 384 -21.30 3.84 14.35
N THR A 385 -21.84 5.03 14.08
CA THR A 385 -23.23 5.23 13.68
C THR A 385 -23.55 4.57 12.34
N GLU A 386 -22.67 4.73 11.36
CA GLU A 386 -22.84 4.14 10.02
C GLU A 386 -22.85 2.61 10.12
N THR A 387 -21.82 2.01 10.75
CA THR A 387 -21.76 0.55 10.95
C THR A 387 -22.93 0.03 11.77
N TRP A 388 -23.34 0.78 12.81
CA TRP A 388 -24.45 0.41 13.69
C TRP A 388 -25.77 0.29 12.92
N LEU A 389 -26.04 1.26 12.05
CA LEU A 389 -27.22 1.26 11.19
C LEU A 389 -27.14 0.19 10.09
N GLU A 390 -25.97 -0.03 9.50
CA GLU A 390 -25.76 -1.10 8.51
C GLU A 390 -26.05 -2.50 9.08
N LEU A 391 -25.78 -2.72 10.37
CA LEU A 391 -26.11 -3.95 11.09
C LEU A 391 -27.62 -4.09 11.39
N GLY A 392 -28.45 -3.11 11.01
CA GLY A 392 -29.91 -3.15 11.18
C GLY A 392 -30.39 -2.71 12.57
N ASN A 393 -29.54 -2.07 13.36
CA ASN A 393 -29.91 -1.60 14.69
C ASN A 393 -30.61 -0.23 14.67
N PRO A 394 -31.42 0.10 15.71
CA PRO A 394 -32.02 1.42 15.82
C PRO A 394 -30.95 2.51 16.03
N PRO A 395 -31.18 3.76 15.57
CA PRO A 395 -30.22 4.85 15.72
C PRO A 395 -29.76 5.03 17.18
N PRO A 396 -28.45 5.25 17.43
CA PRO A 396 -27.96 5.54 18.76
C PRO A 396 -28.41 6.92 19.21
N VAL A 397 -28.50 7.13 20.52
CA VAL A 397 -28.72 8.45 21.09
C VAL A 397 -27.38 9.19 21.10
N THR A 398 -27.28 10.30 20.38
CA THR A 398 -26.06 11.11 20.31
C THR A 398 -26.20 12.36 21.19
N ILE A 399 -25.25 12.53 22.11
CA ILE A 399 -25.15 13.69 22.99
C ILE A 399 -23.89 14.48 22.60
N PRO A 400 -24.03 15.66 21.99
CA PRO A 400 -22.88 16.51 21.66
C PRO A 400 -22.34 17.21 22.92
N LEU A 401 -21.02 17.31 23.03
CA LEU A 401 -20.32 18.13 24.02
C LEU A 401 -19.61 19.29 23.33
N GLN A 402 -19.62 20.47 23.96
CA GLN A 402 -18.82 21.59 23.48
C GLN A 402 -17.32 21.31 23.75
N ASN A 403 -16.45 21.88 22.91
CA ASN A 403 -15.00 21.65 23.03
C ASN A 403 -14.47 22.14 24.38
N ASN A 404 -13.61 21.33 25.00
CA ASN A 404 -12.99 21.58 26.32
C ASN A 404 -13.95 21.64 27.51
N GLU A 405 -15.20 21.21 27.36
CA GLU A 405 -16.10 21.09 28.50
C GLU A 405 -15.67 19.88 29.35
N THR A 406 -15.07 20.15 30.51
CA THR A 406 -14.81 19.10 31.49
C THR A 406 -16.14 18.57 31.98
N VAL A 407 -16.47 17.34 31.61
CA VAL A 407 -17.74 16.75 32.03
C VAL A 407 -17.63 16.32 33.49
N SER A 408 -18.13 17.17 34.38
CA SER A 408 -18.26 16.84 35.79
C SER A 408 -19.16 15.60 35.97
N SER A 409 -19.02 14.93 37.11
CA SER A 409 -19.88 13.78 37.46
C SER A 409 -21.37 14.08 37.37
N ASP A 410 -21.76 15.30 37.71
CA ASP A 410 -23.16 15.72 37.80
C ASP A 410 -23.69 16.10 36.41
N ALA A 411 -22.87 16.75 35.59
CA ALA A 411 -23.19 17.00 34.19
C ALA A 411 -23.38 15.68 33.42
N LEU A 412 -22.47 14.71 33.59
CA LEU A 412 -22.59 13.40 32.96
C LEU A 412 -23.86 12.67 33.43
N GLN A 413 -24.17 12.73 34.72
CA GLN A 413 -25.37 12.09 35.26
C GLN A 413 -26.65 12.74 34.73
N GLN A 414 -26.69 14.07 34.62
CA GLN A 414 -27.82 14.78 34.01
C GLN A 414 -27.96 14.44 32.52
N LEU A 415 -26.86 14.38 31.78
CA LEU A 415 -26.85 14.01 30.36
C LEU A 415 -27.37 12.59 30.12
N LEU A 416 -27.13 11.68 31.05
CA LEU A 416 -27.54 10.28 30.95
C LEU A 416 -28.91 10.00 31.58
N ALA A 417 -29.45 10.95 32.35
CA ALA A 417 -30.73 10.82 33.01
C ALA A 417 -31.85 10.63 31.98
N GLY A 418 -32.71 9.63 32.20
CA GLY A 418 -33.86 9.34 31.32
C GLY A 418 -33.55 8.48 30.08
N HIS A 419 -32.28 8.22 29.77
CA HIS A 419 -31.92 7.37 28.61
C HIS A 419 -31.85 5.88 28.94
N ASN A 420 -31.50 5.52 30.19
CA ASN A 420 -31.29 4.15 30.68
C ASN A 420 -30.46 3.28 29.71
N PRO A 421 -29.23 3.70 29.36
CA PRO A 421 -28.44 3.03 28.33
C PRO A 421 -27.87 1.68 28.80
N SER A 422 -27.83 0.71 27.88
CA SER A 422 -27.13 -0.56 28.10
C SER A 422 -25.61 -0.42 27.95
N ALA A 423 -25.16 0.51 27.11
CA ALA A 423 -23.77 0.86 26.88
C ALA A 423 -23.65 2.37 26.59
N ILE A 424 -22.55 2.96 27.06
CA ILE A 424 -22.21 4.36 26.79
C ILE A 424 -20.85 4.42 26.10
N LEU A 425 -20.79 5.12 24.97
CA LEU A 425 -19.56 5.36 24.23
C LEU A 425 -19.10 6.80 24.46
N PHE A 426 -17.83 6.98 24.81
CA PHE A 426 -17.22 8.29 24.96
C PHE A 426 -16.24 8.52 23.81
N TRP A 427 -16.71 9.26 22.81
CA TRP A 427 -15.92 9.77 21.70
C TRP A 427 -15.36 11.13 22.09
N THR A 428 -14.51 11.11 23.12
CA THR A 428 -13.91 12.28 23.78
C THR A 428 -12.43 12.03 24.08
N GLY A 429 -11.69 13.10 24.36
CA GLY A 429 -10.29 13.02 24.75
C GLY A 429 -10.08 12.75 26.26
N PRO A 430 -8.85 12.99 26.77
CA PRO A 430 -8.46 12.74 28.15
C PRO A 430 -9.30 13.48 29.22
N GLU A 431 -10.03 14.53 28.83
CA GLU A 431 -10.93 15.29 29.70
C GLU A 431 -12.05 14.45 30.34
N ILE A 432 -12.35 13.27 29.81
CA ILE A 432 -13.40 12.38 30.35
C ILE A 432 -12.95 11.56 31.56
N LEU A 433 -11.63 11.42 31.79
CA LEU A 433 -11.09 10.51 32.82
C LEU A 433 -11.65 10.78 34.23
N PRO A 434 -11.80 12.04 34.71
CA PRO A 434 -12.45 12.31 35.99
C PRO A 434 -13.92 11.88 36.03
N GLY A 435 -14.65 12.05 34.92
CA GLY A 435 -16.04 11.61 34.78
C GLY A 435 -16.19 10.09 34.85
N LEU A 436 -15.27 9.34 34.22
CA LEU A 436 -15.23 7.89 34.30
C LEU A 436 -15.02 7.40 35.74
N GLN A 437 -14.12 8.07 36.49
CA GLN A 437 -13.89 7.75 37.91
C GLN A 437 -15.17 7.91 38.74
N ALA A 438 -15.89 9.02 38.55
CA ALA A 438 -17.09 9.31 39.31
C ALA A 438 -18.24 8.33 39.00
N MET A 439 -18.37 7.91 37.74
CA MET A 439 -19.35 6.87 37.37
C MET A 439 -19.04 5.53 38.04
N ALA A 440 -17.77 5.13 38.07
CA ALA A 440 -17.36 3.85 38.67
C ALA A 440 -17.64 3.75 40.18
N GLN A 441 -17.84 4.89 40.87
CA GLN A 441 -18.14 4.93 42.30
C GLN A 441 -19.64 4.83 42.62
N LYS A 442 -20.52 4.93 41.62
CA LYS A 442 -21.97 4.87 41.81
C LYS A 442 -22.51 3.47 41.49
N PRO A 443 -23.37 2.87 42.33
CA PRO A 443 -23.92 1.53 42.12
C PRO A 443 -25.01 1.44 41.02
N GLN A 444 -25.01 2.34 40.04
CA GLN A 444 -25.99 2.32 38.93
C GLN A 444 -25.32 2.04 37.58
N THR A 445 -26.06 1.29 36.77
CA THR A 445 -25.82 1.03 35.34
C THR A 445 -25.54 2.33 34.57
N PRO A 446 -24.66 2.28 33.55
CA PRO A 446 -24.35 1.13 32.68
C PRO A 446 -23.24 0.20 33.19
N GLN A 447 -23.27 -1.05 32.74
CA GLN A 447 -22.19 -2.02 33.00
C GLN A 447 -21.07 -1.96 31.94
N MET A 448 -21.23 -1.13 30.90
CA MET A 448 -20.30 -1.06 29.77
C MET A 448 -20.08 0.38 29.30
N LEU A 449 -18.83 0.84 29.46
CA LEU A 449 -18.33 2.10 28.94
C LEU A 449 -17.37 1.77 27.79
N VAL A 450 -17.43 2.49 26.68
CA VAL A 450 -16.51 2.30 25.54
C VAL A 450 -15.72 3.58 25.30
N VAL A 451 -14.41 3.47 25.12
CA VAL A 451 -13.50 4.58 24.82
C VAL A 451 -12.56 4.22 23.67
N SER A 452 -12.04 5.24 22.98
CA SER A 452 -11.04 5.06 21.92
C SER A 452 -9.62 5.15 22.45
N SER A 453 -8.78 4.16 22.13
CA SER A 453 -7.35 4.26 22.41
C SER A 453 -6.66 5.30 21.52
N GLY A 454 -7.10 5.45 20.26
CA GLY A 454 -6.57 6.46 19.34
C GLY A 454 -6.85 7.89 19.80
N TYR A 455 -8.02 8.15 20.39
CA TYR A 455 -8.35 9.48 20.92
C TYR A 455 -7.67 9.74 22.27
N LEU A 456 -7.64 8.76 23.18
CA LEU A 456 -6.97 8.92 24.48
C LEU A 456 -5.44 8.92 24.39
N LYS A 457 -4.86 8.29 23.36
CA LYS A 457 -3.40 8.16 23.16
C LYS A 457 -2.71 7.65 24.44
N SER A 458 -1.68 8.33 24.92
CA SER A 458 -0.96 7.96 26.15
C SER A 458 -1.80 8.09 27.42
N ALA A 459 -2.85 8.94 27.43
CA ALA A 459 -3.74 9.10 28.58
C ALA A 459 -4.58 7.86 28.87
N LEU A 460 -4.64 6.91 27.93
CA LEU A 460 -5.23 5.59 28.13
C LEU A 460 -4.68 4.90 29.40
N TRP A 461 -3.37 5.00 29.63
CA TRP A 461 -2.70 4.38 30.78
C TRP A 461 -3.03 5.07 32.11
N SER A 462 -3.62 6.27 32.06
CA SER A 462 -4.11 7.02 33.22
C SER A 462 -5.58 6.73 33.55
N LEU A 463 -6.20 5.73 32.91
CA LEU A 463 -7.57 5.30 33.24
C LEU A 463 -7.69 4.95 34.74
N PRO A 464 -8.67 5.53 35.46
CA PRO A 464 -8.88 5.31 36.89
C PRO A 464 -9.11 3.83 37.20
N ASP A 465 -8.39 3.29 38.19
CA ASP A 465 -8.42 1.86 38.56
C ASP A 465 -9.84 1.31 38.78
N GLN A 466 -10.69 2.11 39.43
CA GLN A 466 -12.09 1.82 39.72
C GLN A 466 -12.94 1.66 38.46
N ALA A 467 -12.61 2.37 37.37
CA ALA A 467 -13.37 2.37 36.12
C ALA A 467 -12.91 1.30 35.12
N ARG A 468 -11.71 0.71 35.30
CA ARG A 468 -11.11 -0.22 34.32
C ARG A 468 -11.95 -1.46 34.06
N ALA A 469 -12.62 -2.00 35.08
CA ALA A 469 -13.42 -3.21 34.98
C ALA A 469 -14.68 -3.06 34.09
N ILE A 470 -15.19 -1.83 33.96
CA ILE A 470 -16.39 -1.52 33.17
C ILE A 470 -16.06 -0.75 31.88
N THR A 471 -14.80 -0.36 31.68
CA THR A 471 -14.34 0.39 30.50
C THR A 471 -13.70 -0.54 29.49
N PHE A 472 -14.31 -0.63 28.32
CA PHE A 472 -13.84 -1.32 27.12
C PHE A 472 -13.17 -0.31 26.19
N ILE A 473 -12.07 -0.72 25.58
CA ILE A 473 -11.20 0.14 24.79
C ILE A 473 -11.11 -0.46 23.39
N THR A 474 -11.41 0.33 22.37
CA THR A 474 -11.10 -0.01 20.97
C THR A 474 -9.61 0.19 20.76
N TYR A 475 -8.91 -0.84 20.28
CA TYR A 475 -7.45 -0.87 20.18
C TYR A 475 -7.01 -1.47 18.82
N PRO A 476 -6.66 -0.64 17.82
CA PRO A 476 -6.41 -1.08 16.45
C PRO A 476 -5.02 -1.73 16.23
N TYR A 477 -4.22 -1.88 17.29
CA TYR A 477 -2.85 -2.38 17.21
C TYR A 477 -2.74 -3.79 17.78
N ARG A 478 -1.64 -4.47 17.43
CA ARG A 478 -1.27 -5.71 18.09
C ARG A 478 -0.99 -5.45 19.58
N LEU A 479 -1.46 -6.35 20.44
CA LEU A 479 -1.15 -6.26 21.86
C LEU A 479 0.33 -6.59 22.13
N PRO A 480 1.00 -5.85 23.03
CA PRO A 480 2.40 -6.12 23.32
C PRO A 480 2.59 -7.49 23.98
N ASP A 481 3.58 -8.26 23.50
CA ASP A 481 3.92 -9.60 24.05
C ASP A 481 4.35 -9.55 25.53
N LYS A 482 4.82 -8.39 25.99
CA LYS A 482 5.16 -8.13 27.39
C LYS A 482 4.36 -6.95 27.94
N PRO A 483 3.69 -7.11 29.08
CA PRO A 483 3.06 -6.00 29.78
C PRO A 483 4.14 -5.09 30.36
N SER A 484 4.34 -3.92 29.77
CA SER A 484 5.30 -2.94 30.29
C SER A 484 4.72 -1.53 30.18
N ALA A 485 4.65 -0.84 31.32
CA ALA A 485 4.51 0.60 31.39
C ALA A 485 5.85 1.32 31.08
N ASP A 486 6.95 0.57 30.94
CA ASP A 486 8.30 1.06 30.70
C ASP A 486 8.75 0.92 29.23
N SER A 487 9.50 1.95 28.83
CA SER A 487 9.85 2.50 27.52
C SER A 487 10.71 1.67 26.54
N ASP A 488 10.77 0.34 26.64
CA ASP A 488 11.62 -0.48 25.75
C ASP A 488 10.95 -0.93 24.44
N SER A 489 9.69 -0.55 24.21
CA SER A 489 9.02 -0.76 22.92
C SER A 489 9.27 0.43 22.00
N LEU A 490 9.73 0.16 20.77
CA LEU A 490 9.82 1.18 19.72
C LEU A 490 8.46 1.88 19.60
N PRO A 491 8.42 3.22 19.47
CA PRO A 491 7.17 3.94 19.23
C PRO A 491 6.41 3.30 18.07
N ILE A 492 5.07 3.25 18.16
CA ILE A 492 4.21 2.66 17.11
C ILE A 492 4.57 3.23 15.73
N ALA A 493 4.95 4.50 15.64
CA ALA A 493 5.42 5.14 14.42
C ALA A 493 6.65 4.43 13.79
N ALA A 494 7.65 4.05 14.61
CA ALA A 494 8.82 3.33 14.13
C ALA A 494 8.48 1.89 13.70
N LEU A 495 7.56 1.22 14.41
CA LEU A 495 7.06 -0.11 14.02
C LEU A 495 6.29 -0.06 12.70
N LYS A 496 5.47 0.97 12.49
CA LYS A 496 4.78 1.25 11.22
C LYS A 496 5.80 1.53 10.11
N ALA A 497 6.79 2.38 10.35
CA ALA A 497 7.85 2.67 9.36
C ALA A 497 8.61 1.40 8.95
N LYS A 498 8.89 0.48 9.90
CA LYS A 498 9.46 -0.83 9.58
C LYS A 498 8.52 -1.67 8.69
N ALA A 499 7.23 -1.75 9.02
CA ALA A 499 6.26 -2.48 8.20
C ALA A 499 6.18 -1.94 6.76
N ILE A 500 6.31 -0.62 6.59
CA ILE A 500 6.40 0.01 5.27
C ILE A 500 7.60 -0.53 4.49
N THR A 501 8.78 -0.57 5.12
CA THR A 501 10.01 -1.06 4.44
C THR A 501 9.92 -2.54 4.06
N GLU A 502 9.27 -3.36 4.88
CA GLU A 502 9.04 -4.79 4.60
C GLU A 502 8.13 -4.99 3.37
N VAL A 503 6.99 -4.30 3.34
CA VAL A 503 6.05 -4.36 2.20
C VAL A 503 6.68 -3.76 0.94
N LEU A 504 7.40 -2.65 1.07
CA LEU A 504 8.11 -2.03 -0.05
C LEU A 504 9.17 -2.97 -0.64
N GLN A 505 9.96 -3.66 0.19
CA GLN A 505 10.95 -4.63 -0.26
C GLN A 505 10.32 -5.75 -1.09
N LEU A 506 9.20 -6.31 -0.61
CA LEU A 506 8.47 -7.36 -1.30
C LEU A 506 7.89 -6.84 -2.63
N GLY A 507 7.21 -5.69 -2.61
CA GLY A 507 6.63 -5.07 -3.80
C GLY A 507 7.69 -4.79 -4.87
N LEU A 508 8.80 -4.14 -4.52
CA LEU A 508 9.90 -3.86 -5.45
C LEU A 508 10.52 -5.14 -6.03
N SER A 509 10.64 -6.20 -5.23
CA SER A 509 11.13 -7.49 -5.70
C SER A 509 10.20 -8.13 -6.74
N MET A 510 8.88 -7.94 -6.59
CA MET A 510 7.87 -8.50 -7.49
C MET A 510 7.65 -7.67 -8.77
N MET A 511 7.93 -6.36 -8.73
CA MET A 511 7.80 -5.49 -9.90
C MET A 511 8.69 -5.92 -11.08
N ASN A 512 9.87 -6.47 -10.80
CA ASN A 512 10.87 -6.83 -11.80
C ASN A 512 11.19 -5.63 -12.74
N ARG A 513 10.84 -5.70 -14.03
CA ARG A 513 11.05 -4.61 -15.01
C ARG A 513 9.82 -3.72 -15.21
N ASN A 514 8.73 -3.97 -14.49
CA ASN A 514 7.43 -3.32 -14.71
C ASN A 514 7.30 -2.07 -13.83
N PHE A 515 8.09 -1.04 -14.12
CA PHE A 515 8.08 0.24 -13.41
C PHE A 515 6.91 1.15 -13.82
N TYR A 516 5.71 0.61 -13.65
CA TYR A 516 4.44 1.28 -13.89
C TYR A 516 3.71 1.45 -12.56
N ARG A 517 3.17 2.64 -12.30
CA ARG A 517 2.50 2.96 -11.03
C ARG A 517 1.34 2.01 -10.73
N ASP A 518 0.52 1.66 -11.72
CA ASP A 518 -0.55 0.68 -11.55
C ASP A 518 0.02 -0.72 -11.20
N THR A 519 1.13 -1.11 -11.80
CA THR A 519 1.78 -2.39 -11.46
C THR A 519 2.26 -2.46 -10.01
N PHE A 520 2.64 -1.33 -9.40
CA PHE A 520 3.11 -1.33 -8.01
C PHE A 520 2.05 -1.83 -7.03
N PHE A 521 0.81 -1.37 -7.14
CA PHE A 521 -0.26 -1.89 -6.29
C PHE A 521 -0.81 -3.23 -6.78
N ASP A 522 -0.72 -3.57 -8.07
CA ASP A 522 -1.03 -4.93 -8.52
C ASP A 522 -0.13 -5.96 -7.82
N VAL A 523 1.19 -5.71 -7.75
CA VAL A 523 2.10 -6.64 -7.06
C VAL A 523 1.93 -6.64 -5.56
N ILE A 524 1.66 -5.48 -4.93
CA ILE A 524 1.36 -5.41 -3.50
C ILE A 524 0.08 -6.21 -3.18
N SER A 525 -0.92 -6.16 -4.05
CA SER A 525 -2.17 -6.92 -3.89
C SER A 525 -1.97 -8.44 -3.92
N MET A 526 -0.81 -8.92 -4.38
CA MET A 526 -0.43 -10.33 -4.42
C MET A 526 0.55 -10.73 -3.32
N ILE A 527 0.94 -9.80 -2.44
CA ILE A 527 1.76 -10.09 -1.26
C ILE A 527 0.93 -10.94 -0.30
N GLN A 528 1.54 -12.01 0.24
CA GLN A 528 0.93 -12.79 1.31
C GLN A 528 0.69 -11.94 2.56
N ASP A 529 -0.33 -12.27 3.35
CA ASP A 529 -0.62 -11.60 4.61
C ASP A 529 0.66 -11.42 5.45
N GLN A 530 0.89 -10.18 5.91
CA GLN A 530 2.03 -9.82 6.74
C GLN A 530 1.59 -9.65 8.19
N THR A 531 2.46 -9.98 9.14
CA THR A 531 2.16 -9.91 10.58
C THR A 531 3.17 -8.99 11.29
N PRO A 532 3.30 -7.71 10.88
CA PRO A 532 4.29 -6.79 11.45
C PRO A 532 4.00 -6.51 12.93
N GLN A 533 4.99 -6.05 13.69
CA GLN A 533 4.82 -5.83 15.14
C GLN A 533 3.75 -4.77 15.49
N ALA A 534 3.43 -3.84 14.58
CA ALA A 534 2.45 -2.78 14.83
C ALA A 534 0.98 -3.26 14.75
N TYR A 535 0.68 -4.28 13.96
CA TYR A 535 -0.69 -4.70 13.64
C TYR A 535 -0.83 -6.21 13.74
N GLU A 536 -2.01 -6.71 14.13
CA GLU A 536 -2.25 -8.16 14.19
C GLU A 536 -1.96 -8.82 12.84
N ARG A 537 -2.47 -8.19 11.79
CA ARG A 537 -2.29 -8.63 10.41
C ARG A 537 -2.50 -7.48 9.45
N LEU A 538 -1.72 -7.51 8.36
CA LEU A 538 -1.93 -6.73 7.15
C LEU A 538 -2.27 -7.71 6.03
N ASN A 539 -3.47 -7.59 5.48
CA ASN A 539 -3.90 -8.35 4.31
C ASN A 539 -3.83 -7.47 3.06
N PHE A 540 -3.67 -8.13 1.92
CA PHE A 540 -3.57 -7.48 0.62
C PHE A 540 -4.45 -8.24 -0.36
N ALA A 541 -5.22 -7.48 -1.15
CA ALA A 541 -6.08 -8.03 -2.18
C ALA A 541 -6.32 -6.96 -3.26
N PRO A 542 -6.67 -7.37 -4.49
CA PRO A 542 -7.02 -6.44 -5.56
C PRO A 542 -8.11 -5.47 -5.11
N GLY A 543 -7.90 -4.17 -5.36
CA GLY A 543 -8.84 -3.10 -4.97
C GLY A 543 -8.87 -2.75 -3.48
N GLN A 544 -8.21 -3.53 -2.62
CA GLN A 544 -8.20 -3.25 -1.18
C GLN A 544 -7.24 -2.10 -0.83
N ARG A 545 -7.73 -1.10 -0.10
CA ARG A 545 -6.96 0.11 0.27
C ARG A 545 -6.77 0.35 1.76
N TYR A 546 -7.20 -0.60 2.59
CA TYR A 546 -6.94 -0.62 4.03
C TYR A 546 -6.39 -2.01 4.37
N ALA A 547 -5.13 -2.07 4.78
CA ALA A 547 -4.42 -3.35 4.95
C ALA A 547 -4.75 -4.04 6.28
N SER A 548 -5.00 -3.29 7.35
CA SER A 548 -5.36 -3.80 8.66
C SER A 548 -6.84 -3.59 8.89
N LYS A 549 -7.57 -4.70 8.94
CA LYS A 549 -9.01 -4.75 9.18
C LYS A 549 -9.36 -5.25 10.57
N GLU A 550 -8.41 -5.24 11.51
CA GLU A 550 -8.66 -5.76 12.84
C GLU A 550 -8.66 -4.62 13.86
N CYS A 551 -9.57 -4.69 14.82
CA CYS A 551 -9.56 -3.83 16.00
C CYS A 551 -9.89 -4.67 17.24
N ASN A 552 -8.96 -4.71 18.19
CA ASN A 552 -9.14 -5.41 19.44
C ASN A 552 -10.09 -4.63 20.35
N ILE A 553 -10.94 -5.34 21.08
CA ILE A 553 -11.68 -4.77 22.21
C ILE A 553 -11.00 -5.25 23.47
N VAL A 554 -10.44 -4.32 24.24
CA VAL A 554 -9.60 -4.64 25.40
C VAL A 554 -10.04 -3.92 26.65
N GLN A 555 -9.56 -4.38 27.80
CA GLN A 555 -9.66 -3.66 29.08
C GLN A 555 -8.28 -3.56 29.71
N LEU A 556 -8.09 -2.60 30.61
CA LEU A 556 -6.93 -2.58 31.49
C LEU A 556 -7.18 -3.42 32.73
N THR A 557 -6.15 -4.12 33.22
CA THR A 557 -6.22 -4.78 34.53
C THR A 557 -6.22 -3.77 35.68
N GLN A 558 -6.72 -4.21 36.83
CA GLN A 558 -6.59 -3.44 38.07
C GLN A 558 -5.14 -3.44 38.59
N GLY A 559 -4.82 -2.47 39.44
CA GLY A 559 -3.55 -2.33 40.13
C GLY A 559 -2.62 -1.25 39.55
N LYS A 560 -1.43 -1.13 40.14
CA LYS A 560 -0.48 -0.05 39.82
C LYS A 560 0.12 -0.14 38.41
N ASN A 561 0.21 -1.34 37.86
CA ASN A 561 0.81 -1.61 36.54
C ASN A 561 -0.26 -2.27 35.64
N PRO A 562 -1.20 -1.50 35.08
CA PRO A 562 -2.26 -2.05 34.24
C PRO A 562 -1.70 -2.64 32.95
N VAL A 563 -2.32 -3.72 32.49
CA VAL A 563 -1.98 -4.39 31.24
C VAL A 563 -3.24 -4.52 30.38
N LEU A 564 -3.08 -4.49 29.05
CA LEU A 564 -4.20 -4.68 28.13
C LEU A 564 -4.57 -6.17 28.06
N VAL A 565 -5.86 -6.45 28.29
CA VAL A 565 -6.44 -7.80 28.20
C VAL A 565 -7.55 -7.79 27.18
N LYS A 566 -7.44 -8.69 26.18
CA LYS A 566 -8.42 -8.85 25.12
C LYS A 566 -9.74 -9.41 25.66
N LYS A 567 -10.87 -8.86 25.20
CA LYS A 567 -12.23 -9.28 25.58
C LYS A 567 -13.03 -9.92 24.44
N ASN A 568 -12.53 -9.84 23.22
CA ASN A 568 -13.10 -10.48 22.05
C ASN A 568 -12.15 -11.53 21.44
N VAL A 569 -12.69 -12.46 20.65
CA VAL A 569 -11.92 -13.05 19.54
C VAL A 569 -11.94 -11.97 18.44
N GLY A 570 -10.79 -11.56 17.90
CA GLY A 570 -10.64 -10.28 17.18
C GLY A 570 -11.76 -9.97 16.16
N ILE A 571 -12.26 -8.73 16.17
CA ILE A 571 -13.25 -8.26 15.19
C ILE A 571 -12.51 -7.94 13.89
N SER A 572 -12.83 -8.66 12.82
CA SER A 572 -12.34 -8.40 11.47
C SER A 572 -13.42 -7.67 10.67
N PHE A 573 -13.03 -6.64 9.92
CA PHE A 573 -13.89 -5.88 8.99
C PHE A 573 -13.85 -6.43 7.58
#